data_AF-A0A370GBC5-F1
#
_entry.id   AF-A0A370GBC5-F1
#
_cell.length_a   1.000
_cell.length_b   1.000
_cell.length_c   1.000
_cell.angle_alpha   90.00
_cell.angle_beta   90.00
_cell.angle_gamma   90.00
#
_symmetry.space_group_name_H-M   'P 1'
#
loop_
_entity.id
_entity.type
_entity.pdbx_description
1 polymer ?
#
loop_
_entity_poly.entity_id
_entity_poly.type
_entity_poly.pdbx_seq_one_letter_code
_entity_poly.pdbx_strand_id
1 'polypeptide(L)'
;MSVLTPPPPPGKRKAWTYRPVAAPPLADFLAGGEARQRFLRYWVRDNRGNLFDLAFFFTFRMVPAVRCSHFGRWLGRVLVPRAYVGPMQRARANFTALFPDRQPDAIAGMVDAYVESQGRQMVEYSAVTRLARRPGGVCHVGVEHLKECRDGPVIFMGLHLSNWEILMQCLSDLGLTLSLNYDPPRRRGRHWIVRYVRTRAGIALLPPGRQAVRPALRVLEAGGGGSFLSSVMRGSMARSAHPFWAVRPIWKPIMPSWRVWPAGRARGFARSI
;
A
#
# COMPACT_ATOMS: atom_id res chain seq x y z
N MET A 1 2.89 -43.65 -2.69
CA MET A 1 2.02 -42.59 -2.12
C MET A 1 2.70 -42.05 -0.86
N SER A 2 3.33 -40.87 -0.94
CA SER A 2 3.99 -40.25 0.22
C SER A 2 3.00 -39.31 0.89
N VAL A 3 2.57 -39.67 2.11
CA VAL A 3 1.64 -38.88 2.93
C VAL A 3 2.39 -37.65 3.44
N LEU A 4 2.10 -36.49 2.84
CA LEU A 4 2.61 -35.20 3.30
C LEU A 4 2.08 -34.93 4.71
N THR A 5 2.97 -34.93 5.69
CA THR A 5 2.67 -34.51 7.07
C THR A 5 2.27 -33.03 7.08
N PRO A 6 1.18 -32.64 7.77
CA PRO A 6 0.77 -31.25 7.83
C PRO A 6 1.83 -30.41 8.56
N PRO A 7 2.07 -29.16 8.11
CA PRO A 7 3.05 -28.29 8.75
C PRO A 7 2.62 -28.01 10.20
N PRO A 8 3.58 -27.84 11.12
CA PRO A 8 3.29 -27.57 12.53
C PRO A 8 2.46 -26.29 12.66
N PRO A 9 1.54 -26.22 13.65
CA PRO A 9 0.68 -25.06 13.83
C PRO A 9 1.52 -23.80 14.03
N PRO A 10 1.22 -22.70 13.31
CA PRO A 10 1.99 -21.47 13.44
C PRO A 10 1.89 -20.96 14.88
N GLY A 11 3.04 -20.82 15.55
CA GLY A 11 3.11 -20.33 16.93
C GLY A 11 2.34 -19.03 17.15
N LYS A 12 1.78 -18.85 18.36
CA LYS A 12 0.99 -17.67 18.75
C LYS A 12 1.81 -16.38 18.58
N ARG A 13 1.75 -15.74 17.40
CA ARG A 13 2.32 -14.40 17.19
C ARG A 13 1.49 -13.38 17.95
N LYS A 14 2.15 -12.59 18.81
CA LYS A 14 1.52 -11.44 19.47
C LYS A 14 0.95 -10.50 18.40
N ALA A 15 -0.32 -10.14 18.55
CA ALA A 15 -0.98 -9.21 17.64
C ALA A 15 -0.30 -7.84 17.72
N TRP A 16 0.15 -7.33 16.57
CA TRP A 16 0.81 -6.04 16.47
C TRP A 16 -0.20 -4.91 16.73
N THR A 17 0.18 -3.95 17.57
CA THR A 17 -0.56 -2.70 17.83
C THR A 17 0.26 -1.54 17.30
N TYR A 18 -0.38 -0.66 16.54
CA TYR A 18 0.26 0.54 16.05
C TYR A 18 0.35 1.58 17.17
N ARG A 19 1.50 2.24 17.25
CA ARG A 19 1.67 3.47 18.02
C ARG A 19 2.31 4.50 17.10
N PRO A 20 1.74 5.72 16.99
CA PRO A 20 2.41 6.79 16.26
C PRO A 20 3.77 7.08 16.91
N VAL A 21 4.77 7.38 16.08
CA VAL A 21 6.11 7.73 16.57
C VAL A 21 6.02 9.10 17.24
N ALA A 22 6.16 9.13 18.56
CA ALA A 22 6.21 10.37 19.33
C ALA A 22 7.42 11.20 18.91
N ALA A 23 7.24 12.52 18.87
CA ALA A 23 8.34 13.44 18.59
C ALA A 23 9.33 13.44 19.77
N PRO A 24 10.65 13.27 19.53
CA PRO A 24 11.63 13.36 20.60
C PRO A 24 11.71 14.81 21.11
N PRO A 25 11.74 15.02 22.43
CA PRO A 25 11.79 16.35 23.03
C PRO A 25 13.15 17.02 22.79
N LEU A 26 13.23 18.35 22.99
CA LEU A 26 14.51 19.09 22.92
C LEU A 26 15.56 18.55 23.90
N ALA A 27 15.14 18.02 25.04
CA ALA A 27 16.02 17.37 26.00
C ALA A 27 16.83 16.21 25.38
N ASP A 28 16.27 15.46 24.42
CA ASP A 28 17.01 14.38 23.74
C ASP A 28 18.20 14.93 22.93
N PHE A 29 18.12 16.17 22.41
CA PHE A 29 19.24 16.79 21.72
C PHE A 29 20.40 17.14 22.68
N LEU A 30 20.06 17.58 23.89
CA LEU A 30 21.02 17.95 24.93
C LEU A 30 21.64 16.73 25.61
N ALA A 31 20.88 15.65 25.78
CA ALA A 31 21.30 14.41 26.43
C ALA A 31 22.43 13.65 25.71
N GLY A 32 22.73 13.98 24.45
CA GLY A 32 23.80 13.34 23.67
C GLY A 32 23.49 11.89 23.26
N GLY A 33 24.52 11.18 22.78
CA GLY A 33 24.45 9.74 22.47
C GLY A 33 23.29 9.33 21.56
N GLU A 34 22.65 8.20 21.88
CA GLU A 34 21.51 7.67 21.11
C GLU A 34 20.30 8.62 21.09
N ALA A 35 20.08 9.38 22.17
CA ALA A 35 18.97 10.32 22.28
C ALA A 35 19.13 11.46 21.26
N ARG A 36 20.32 12.07 21.19
CA ARG A 36 20.62 13.11 20.19
C ARG A 36 20.50 12.55 18.78
N GLN A 37 20.93 11.31 18.54
CA GLN A 37 20.76 10.70 17.23
C GLN A 37 19.29 10.45 16.87
N ARG A 38 18.43 10.02 17.82
CA ARG A 38 16.98 9.91 17.58
C ARG A 38 16.38 11.27 17.25
N PHE A 39 16.75 12.30 18.00
CA PHE A 39 16.33 13.68 17.76
C PHE A 39 16.71 14.14 16.34
N LEU A 40 17.99 14.06 15.98
CA LEU A 40 18.49 14.48 14.67
C LEU A 40 17.86 13.70 13.52
N ARG A 41 17.65 12.38 13.70
CA ARG A 41 16.92 11.58 12.71
C ARG A 41 15.50 12.09 12.51
N TYR A 42 14.75 12.30 13.58
CA TYR A 42 13.35 12.70 13.51
C TYR A 42 13.16 14.12 12.95
N TRP A 43 13.90 15.09 13.48
CA TRP A 43 13.71 16.51 13.19
C TRP A 43 14.48 17.01 11.98
N VAL A 44 15.60 16.38 11.62
CA VAL A 44 16.43 16.83 10.49
C VAL A 44 16.33 15.85 9.33
N ARG A 45 16.79 14.61 9.51
CA ARG A 45 16.92 13.66 8.41
C ARG A 45 15.58 13.27 7.81
N ASP A 46 14.61 12.92 8.64
CA ASP A 46 13.30 12.48 8.21
C ASP A 46 12.50 13.64 7.61
N ASN A 47 12.69 14.87 8.13
CA ASN A 47 12.05 16.07 7.61
C ASN A 47 12.50 16.44 6.20
N ARG A 48 13.75 16.16 5.81
CA ARG A 48 14.19 16.31 4.40
C ARG A 48 13.36 15.42 3.46
N GLY A 49 13.14 14.16 3.85
CA GLY A 49 12.31 13.23 3.09
C GLY A 49 10.84 13.65 3.07
N ASN A 50 10.31 14.14 4.20
CA ASN A 50 8.94 14.65 4.28
C ASN A 50 8.74 15.88 3.39
N LEU A 51 9.69 16.82 3.41
CA LEU A 51 9.65 18.02 2.57
C LEU A 51 9.66 17.62 1.08
N PHE A 52 10.52 16.68 0.69
CA PHE A 52 10.52 16.16 -0.67
C PHE A 52 9.17 15.51 -1.04
N ASP A 53 8.64 14.61 -0.21
CA ASP A 53 7.37 13.93 -0.49
C ASP A 53 6.21 14.96 -0.63
N LEU A 54 6.16 15.98 0.23
CA LEU A 54 5.14 17.04 0.19
C LEU A 54 5.31 17.99 -1.01
N ALA A 55 6.52 18.49 -1.26
CA ALA A 55 6.81 19.35 -2.41
C ALA A 55 6.46 18.62 -3.71
N PHE A 56 6.88 17.36 -3.85
CA PHE A 56 6.53 16.52 -4.99
C PHE A 56 5.01 16.41 -5.15
N PHE A 57 4.29 16.13 -4.06
CA PHE A 57 2.84 16.02 -4.08
C PHE A 57 2.16 17.31 -4.56
N PHE A 58 2.51 18.46 -3.98
CA PHE A 58 1.89 19.73 -4.33
C PHE A 58 2.26 20.23 -5.72
N THR A 59 3.50 20.04 -6.17
CA THR A 59 3.92 20.36 -7.54
C THR A 59 3.08 19.61 -8.57
N PHE A 60 2.97 18.28 -8.45
CA PHE A 60 2.18 17.49 -9.41
C PHE A 60 0.67 17.64 -9.23
N ARG A 61 0.20 18.19 -8.10
CA ARG A 61 -1.20 18.56 -7.93
C ARG A 61 -1.60 19.71 -8.87
N MET A 62 -0.67 20.60 -9.22
CA MET A 62 -0.91 21.72 -10.15
C MET A 62 -0.77 21.32 -11.63
N VAL A 63 -0.04 20.24 -11.92
CA VAL A 63 0.15 19.73 -13.29
C VAL A 63 -1.10 19.00 -13.78
N PRO A 64 -1.55 19.11 -15.05
CA PRO A 64 -2.67 18.34 -15.57
C PRO A 64 -2.54 16.83 -15.34
N ALA A 65 -3.65 16.17 -14.98
CA ALA A 65 -3.65 14.77 -14.54
C ALA A 65 -3.05 13.80 -15.57
N VAL A 66 -3.33 14.00 -16.87
CA VAL A 66 -2.79 13.17 -17.95
C VAL A 66 -1.26 13.32 -18.05
N ARG A 67 -0.75 14.55 -17.92
CA ARG A 67 0.70 14.81 -17.93
C ARG A 67 1.40 14.19 -16.73
N CYS A 68 0.75 14.19 -15.55
CA CYS A 68 1.26 13.46 -14.37
C CYS A 68 1.44 11.96 -14.68
N SER A 69 0.47 11.36 -15.34
CA SER A 69 0.53 9.95 -15.72
C SER A 69 1.62 9.66 -16.77
N HIS A 70 1.77 10.50 -17.80
CA HIS A 70 2.87 10.35 -18.76
C HIS A 70 4.25 10.53 -18.12
N PHE A 71 4.40 11.51 -17.24
CA PHE A 71 5.63 11.70 -16.48
C PHE A 71 5.92 10.49 -15.59
N GLY A 72 4.91 9.97 -14.89
CA GLY A 72 5.03 8.76 -14.09
C GLY A 72 5.42 7.52 -14.90
N ARG A 73 4.88 7.35 -16.11
CA ARG A 73 5.31 6.31 -17.05
C ARG A 73 6.81 6.41 -17.33
N TRP A 74 7.28 7.58 -17.77
CA TRP A 74 8.69 7.82 -18.05
C TRP A 74 9.57 7.57 -16.82
N LEU A 75 9.16 8.08 -15.67
CA LEU A 75 9.85 7.91 -14.40
C LEU A 75 9.96 6.44 -13.99
N GLY A 76 8.90 5.67 -14.20
CA GLY A 76 8.88 4.22 -14.03
C GLY A 76 9.98 3.57 -14.87
N ARG A 77 9.96 3.76 -16.19
CA ARG A 77 10.93 3.16 -17.12
C ARG A 77 12.38 3.51 -16.77
N VAL A 78 12.64 4.75 -16.36
CA VAL A 78 14.01 5.23 -16.14
C VAL A 78 14.53 4.86 -14.75
N LEU A 79 13.77 5.13 -13.69
CA LEU A 79 14.28 4.98 -12.33
C LEU A 79 14.10 3.57 -11.77
N VAL A 80 12.99 2.90 -12.08
CA VAL A 80 12.64 1.66 -11.37
C VAL A 80 13.63 0.53 -11.63
N PRO A 81 14.03 0.23 -12.89
CA PRO A 81 14.97 -0.85 -13.16
C PRO A 81 16.34 -0.65 -12.48
N ARG A 82 16.77 0.61 -12.34
CA ARG A 82 18.07 0.97 -11.76
C ARG A 82 18.05 1.00 -10.24
N ALA A 83 17.00 1.58 -9.64
CA ALA A 83 16.90 1.75 -8.20
C ALA A 83 16.32 0.53 -7.47
N TYR A 84 15.68 -0.41 -8.18
CA TYR A 84 14.90 -1.50 -7.58
C TYR A 84 15.15 -2.87 -8.22
N VAL A 85 16.43 -3.23 -8.41
CA VAL A 85 16.86 -4.52 -8.98
C VAL A 85 16.19 -5.74 -8.31
N GLY A 86 16.20 -5.81 -6.97
CA GLY A 86 15.59 -6.93 -6.24
C GLY A 86 14.07 -7.07 -6.45
N PRO A 87 13.28 -6.00 -6.32
CA PRO A 87 11.88 -6.00 -6.76
C PRO A 87 11.68 -6.40 -8.22
N MET A 88 12.58 -6.01 -9.13
CA MET A 88 12.46 -6.39 -10.55
C MET A 88 12.64 -7.88 -10.79
N GLN A 89 13.62 -8.50 -10.13
CA GLN A 89 13.81 -9.94 -10.19
C GLN A 89 12.57 -10.70 -9.69
N ARG A 90 11.95 -10.21 -8.60
CA ARG A 90 10.70 -10.78 -8.10
C ARG A 90 9.54 -10.61 -9.06
N ALA A 91 9.41 -9.46 -9.71
CA ALA A 91 8.36 -9.23 -10.70
C ALA A 91 8.49 -10.22 -11.86
N ARG A 92 9.71 -10.39 -12.40
CA ARG A 92 9.97 -11.37 -13.46
C ARG A 92 9.63 -12.79 -13.04
N ALA A 93 10.09 -13.22 -11.86
CA ALA A 93 9.77 -14.54 -11.33
C ALA A 93 8.25 -14.76 -11.14
N ASN A 94 7.53 -13.75 -10.64
CA ASN A 94 6.09 -13.82 -10.49
C ASN A 94 5.37 -13.92 -11.84
N PHE A 95 5.76 -13.13 -12.84
CA PHE A 95 5.15 -13.20 -14.17
C PHE A 95 5.43 -14.54 -14.85
N THR A 96 6.65 -15.08 -14.76
CA THR A 96 6.97 -16.41 -15.27
C THR A 96 6.15 -17.50 -14.58
N ALA A 97 5.95 -17.41 -13.26
CA ALA A 97 5.13 -18.37 -12.53
C ALA A 97 3.63 -18.26 -12.85
N LEU A 98 3.12 -17.05 -13.09
CA LEU A 98 1.71 -16.81 -13.44
C LEU A 98 1.39 -17.20 -14.89
N PHE A 99 2.39 -17.14 -15.77
CA PHE A 99 2.22 -17.37 -17.20
C PHE A 99 3.31 -18.31 -17.73
N PRO A 100 3.32 -19.59 -17.30
CA PRO A 100 4.39 -20.53 -17.65
C PRO A 100 4.51 -20.77 -19.15
N ASP A 101 3.41 -20.68 -19.90
CA ASP A 101 3.38 -20.95 -21.35
C ASP A 101 3.82 -19.74 -22.21
N ARG A 102 4.16 -18.60 -21.58
CA ARG A 102 4.54 -17.38 -22.31
C ARG A 102 6.04 -17.35 -22.59
N GLN A 103 6.37 -16.96 -23.81
CA GLN A 103 7.76 -16.76 -24.23
C GLN A 103 8.47 -15.68 -23.38
N PRO A 104 9.80 -15.79 -23.18
CA PRO A 104 10.57 -14.85 -22.36
C PRO A 104 10.39 -13.38 -22.73
N ASP A 105 10.26 -13.05 -24.01
CA ASP A 105 10.09 -11.68 -24.50
C ASP A 105 8.71 -11.11 -24.14
N ALA A 106 7.66 -11.95 -24.16
CA ALA A 106 6.34 -11.56 -23.69
C ALA A 106 6.34 -11.26 -22.19
N ILE A 107 7.06 -12.06 -21.39
CA ILE A 107 7.27 -11.80 -19.96
C ILE A 107 8.03 -10.48 -19.75
N ALA A 108 9.07 -10.21 -20.54
CA ALA A 108 9.81 -8.95 -20.46
C ALA A 108 8.90 -7.74 -20.74
N GLY A 109 8.06 -7.80 -21.79
CA GLY A 109 7.08 -6.76 -22.08
C GLY A 109 6.06 -6.53 -20.95
N MET A 110 5.60 -7.59 -20.29
CA MET A 110 4.73 -7.48 -19.12
C MET A 110 5.43 -6.82 -17.93
N VAL A 111 6.71 -7.14 -17.70
CA VAL A 111 7.52 -6.52 -16.66
C VAL A 111 7.72 -5.02 -16.93
N ASP A 112 7.96 -4.63 -18.17
CA ASP A 112 8.07 -3.23 -18.57
C ASP A 112 6.75 -2.47 -18.36
N ALA A 113 5.63 -3.05 -18.78
CA ALA A 113 4.30 -2.47 -18.55
C ALA A 113 3.98 -2.33 -17.06
N TYR A 114 4.37 -3.33 -16.24
CA TYR A 114 4.25 -3.26 -14.79
C TYR A 114 5.07 -2.09 -14.22
N VAL A 115 6.32 -1.92 -14.64
CA VAL A 115 7.18 -0.82 -14.19
C VAL A 115 6.62 0.55 -14.55
N GLU A 116 6.10 0.69 -15.77
CA GLU A 116 5.39 1.89 -16.19
C GLU A 116 4.18 2.18 -15.30
N SER A 117 3.35 1.17 -15.00
CA SER A 117 2.19 1.29 -14.12
C SER A 117 2.59 1.70 -12.69
N GLN A 118 3.68 1.15 -12.16
CA GLN A 118 4.19 1.53 -10.83
C GLN A 118 4.69 2.98 -10.79
N GLY A 119 5.36 3.44 -11.85
CA GLY A 119 5.77 4.83 -12.00
C GLY A 119 4.59 5.79 -12.10
N ARG A 120 3.57 5.43 -12.89
CA ARG A 120 2.30 6.16 -12.98
C ARG A 120 1.67 6.34 -11.60
N GLN A 121 1.43 5.25 -10.87
CA GLN A 121 0.81 5.29 -9.54
C GLN A 121 1.52 6.25 -8.55
N MET A 122 2.86 6.34 -8.62
CA MET A 122 3.62 7.24 -7.75
C MET A 122 3.28 8.72 -7.97
N VAL A 123 3.08 9.13 -9.22
CA VAL A 123 2.80 10.53 -9.58
C VAL A 123 1.30 10.80 -9.56
N GLU A 124 0.49 9.84 -10.00
CA GLU A 124 -0.96 9.92 -10.04
C GLU A 124 -1.60 10.11 -8.67
N TYR A 125 -0.91 9.75 -7.58
CA TYR A 125 -1.37 10.04 -6.22
C TYR A 125 -1.68 11.53 -6.01
N SER A 126 -0.90 12.42 -6.65
CA SER A 126 -1.09 13.88 -6.62
C SER A 126 -2.31 14.35 -7.44
N ALA A 127 -2.83 13.50 -8.30
CA ALA A 127 -3.89 13.80 -9.26
C ALA A 127 -5.10 12.86 -9.17
N VAL A 128 -5.17 11.98 -8.18
CA VAL A 128 -6.11 10.84 -8.17
C VAL A 128 -7.57 11.26 -8.34
N THR A 129 -8.03 12.27 -7.61
CA THR A 129 -9.41 12.78 -7.72
C THR A 129 -9.69 13.36 -9.10
N ARG A 130 -8.70 14.02 -9.73
CA ARG A 130 -8.83 14.57 -11.09
C ARG A 130 -8.81 13.48 -12.16
N LEU A 131 -8.11 12.38 -11.92
CA LEU A 131 -8.14 11.21 -12.80
C LEU A 131 -9.47 10.48 -12.71
N ALA A 132 -9.95 10.25 -11.48
CA ALA A 132 -11.22 9.56 -11.22
C ALA A 132 -12.43 10.32 -11.81
N ARG A 133 -12.44 11.65 -11.68
CA ARG A 133 -13.53 12.51 -12.14
C ARG A 133 -13.32 13.11 -13.53
N ARG A 134 -12.33 12.62 -14.29
CA ARG A 134 -12.11 13.10 -15.65
C ARG A 134 -13.26 12.59 -16.54
N PRO A 135 -13.96 13.46 -17.29
CA PRO A 135 -14.96 13.02 -18.25
C PRO A 135 -14.38 11.99 -19.23
N GLY A 136 -15.05 10.85 -19.38
CA GLY A 136 -14.59 9.72 -20.22
C GLY A 136 -13.24 9.10 -19.77
N GLY A 137 -12.75 9.43 -18.58
CA GLY A 137 -11.48 8.92 -18.05
C GLY A 137 -11.59 7.57 -17.36
N VAL A 138 -12.78 7.23 -16.86
CA VAL A 138 -13.08 5.97 -16.18
C VAL A 138 -14.36 5.40 -16.79
N CYS A 139 -14.30 4.12 -17.16
CA CYS A 139 -15.46 3.32 -17.49
C CYS A 139 -15.71 2.35 -16.33
N HIS A 140 -16.94 2.34 -15.82
CA HIS A 140 -17.33 1.41 -14.78
C HIS A 140 -18.02 0.20 -15.40
N VAL A 141 -17.63 -1.00 -14.96
CA VAL A 141 -18.22 -2.27 -15.38
C VAL A 141 -18.73 -2.98 -14.12
N GLY A 142 -19.94 -3.54 -14.16
CA GLY A 142 -20.54 -4.22 -13.01
C GLY A 142 -21.15 -3.29 -11.95
N VAL A 143 -21.51 -2.05 -12.32
CA VAL A 143 -22.09 -1.07 -11.39
C VAL A 143 -23.52 -1.42 -10.97
N GLU A 144 -24.21 -2.21 -11.77
CA GLU A 144 -25.53 -2.76 -11.49
C GLU A 144 -25.57 -3.52 -10.16
N HIS A 145 -24.49 -4.21 -9.80
CA HIS A 145 -24.35 -4.93 -8.53
C HIS A 145 -24.20 -4.00 -7.32
N LEU A 146 -23.89 -2.72 -7.53
CA LEU A 146 -23.74 -1.76 -6.43
C LEU A 146 -25.08 -1.36 -5.82
N LYS A 147 -26.22 -1.58 -6.51
CA LYS A 147 -27.55 -1.34 -5.94
C LYS A 147 -27.79 -2.24 -4.74
N GLU A 148 -27.53 -3.54 -4.90
CA GLU A 148 -27.61 -4.54 -3.83
C GLU A 148 -26.66 -4.21 -2.67
N CYS A 149 -25.56 -3.50 -2.96
CA CYS A 149 -24.60 -3.08 -1.96
C CYS A 149 -25.06 -1.90 -1.09
N ARG A 150 -26.11 -1.18 -1.47
CA ARG A 150 -26.63 -0.04 -0.68
C ARG A 150 -27.52 -0.49 0.46
N ASP A 151 -28.21 -1.61 0.27
CA ASP A 151 -29.30 -2.05 1.14
C ASP A 151 -28.81 -3.00 2.26
N GLY A 152 -27.51 -3.31 2.31
CA GLY A 152 -26.93 -4.19 3.32
C GLY A 152 -25.42 -4.00 3.50
N PRO A 153 -24.83 -4.65 4.51
CA PRO A 153 -23.39 -4.57 4.75
C PRO A 153 -22.60 -5.26 3.65
N VAL A 154 -21.61 -4.56 3.08
CA VAL A 154 -20.78 -5.09 1.99
C VAL A 154 -19.31 -5.07 2.34
N ILE A 155 -18.64 -6.18 2.02
CA ILE A 155 -17.19 -6.29 2.07
C ILE A 155 -16.65 -6.27 0.64
N PHE A 156 -16.00 -5.17 0.27
CA PHE A 156 -15.25 -5.11 -0.98
C PHE A 156 -13.91 -5.81 -0.80
N MET A 157 -13.60 -6.73 -1.70
CA MET A 157 -12.32 -7.42 -1.77
C MET A 157 -11.60 -7.01 -3.05
N GLY A 158 -10.42 -6.40 -2.88
CA GLY A 158 -9.62 -5.90 -4.00
C GLY A 158 -8.20 -6.44 -3.98
N LEU A 159 -7.67 -6.71 -5.18
CA LEU A 159 -6.26 -6.94 -5.40
C LEU A 159 -5.54 -5.59 -5.56
N HIS A 160 -4.25 -5.54 -5.19
CA HIS A 160 -3.42 -4.34 -5.40
C HIS A 160 -2.96 -4.28 -6.87
N LEU A 161 -3.91 -4.07 -7.78
CA LEU A 161 -3.68 -3.97 -9.21
C LEU A 161 -3.79 -2.52 -9.65
N SER A 162 -2.82 -2.06 -10.45
CA SER A 162 -2.79 -0.71 -11.01
C SER A 162 -3.07 0.37 -9.94
N ASN A 163 -3.71 1.48 -10.32
CA ASN A 163 -4.08 2.54 -9.41
C ASN A 163 -5.42 2.27 -8.69
N TRP A 164 -5.36 1.47 -7.63
CA TRP A 164 -6.50 1.16 -6.77
C TRP A 164 -7.02 2.37 -5.95
N GLU A 165 -6.30 3.49 -5.88
CA GLU A 165 -6.81 4.71 -5.22
C GLU A 165 -7.89 5.39 -6.08
N ILE A 166 -7.84 5.24 -7.40
CA ILE A 166 -8.92 5.70 -8.30
C ILE A 166 -10.22 4.96 -7.99
N LEU A 167 -10.15 3.63 -7.79
CA LEU A 167 -11.31 2.81 -7.46
C LEU A 167 -12.06 3.36 -6.24
N MET A 168 -11.34 3.77 -5.19
CA MET A 168 -11.99 4.31 -4.00
C MET A 168 -12.68 5.65 -4.24
N GLN A 169 -12.08 6.53 -5.04
CA GLN A 169 -12.73 7.78 -5.43
C GLN A 169 -14.03 7.48 -6.18
N CYS A 170 -13.97 6.54 -7.13
CA CYS A 170 -15.13 6.14 -7.92
C CYS A 170 -16.25 5.53 -7.06
N LEU A 171 -15.92 4.63 -6.13
CA LEU A 171 -16.91 4.04 -5.23
C LEU A 171 -17.56 5.10 -4.32
N SER A 172 -16.77 6.07 -3.85
CA SER A 172 -17.31 7.20 -3.09
C SER A 172 -18.18 8.13 -3.95
N ASP A 173 -17.78 8.40 -5.19
CA ASP A 173 -18.54 9.25 -6.12
C ASP A 173 -19.85 8.57 -6.56
N LEU A 174 -19.86 7.23 -6.57
CA LEU A 174 -21.05 6.41 -6.69
C LEU A 174 -21.87 6.37 -5.39
N GLY A 175 -21.55 7.17 -4.37
CA GLY A 175 -22.37 7.33 -3.16
C GLY A 175 -22.30 6.17 -2.18
N LEU A 176 -21.22 5.39 -2.17
CA LEU A 176 -20.97 4.38 -1.13
C LEU A 176 -20.24 4.99 0.06
N THR A 177 -20.61 4.58 1.27
CA THR A 177 -19.89 4.99 2.49
C THR A 177 -18.77 4.00 2.76
N LEU A 178 -17.52 4.41 2.48
CA LEU A 178 -16.37 3.52 2.52
C LEU A 178 -15.61 3.59 3.84
N SER A 179 -15.34 2.42 4.43
CA SER A 179 -14.38 2.25 5.52
C SER A 179 -13.22 1.34 5.09
N LEU A 180 -11.99 1.75 5.38
CA LEU A 180 -10.78 1.06 4.93
C LEU A 180 -9.83 0.78 6.09
N ASN A 181 -9.30 -0.43 6.15
CA ASN A 181 -8.15 -0.75 7.00
C ASN A 181 -6.93 0.09 6.62
N TYR A 182 -6.49 0.97 7.52
CA TYR A 182 -5.40 1.88 7.25
C TYR A 182 -4.10 1.42 7.93
N ASP A 183 -3.10 1.04 7.13
CA ASP A 183 -1.72 0.86 7.59
C ASP A 183 -0.89 2.11 7.23
N PRO A 184 -0.49 2.92 8.22
CA PRO A 184 0.18 4.20 7.96
C PRO A 184 1.59 4.01 7.37
N PRO A 185 1.92 4.73 6.28
CA PRO A 185 3.29 4.78 5.76
C PRO A 185 4.29 5.21 6.83
N ARG A 186 5.50 4.63 6.78
CA ARG A 186 6.59 4.95 7.72
C ARG A 186 6.98 6.43 7.73
N ARG A 187 6.97 7.10 6.57
CA ARG A 187 7.34 8.51 6.46
C ARG A 187 6.14 9.39 6.73
N ARG A 188 6.33 10.40 7.59
CA ARG A 188 5.27 11.31 8.05
C ARG A 188 4.63 12.09 6.90
N GLY A 189 5.43 12.58 5.95
CA GLY A 189 4.91 13.28 4.76
C GLY A 189 3.97 12.39 3.93
N ARG A 190 4.39 11.14 3.64
CA ARG A 190 3.53 10.16 2.95
C ARG A 190 2.28 9.79 3.74
N HIS A 191 2.42 9.58 5.05
CA HIS A 191 1.27 9.35 5.92
C HIS A 191 0.25 10.50 5.77
N TRP A 192 0.71 11.74 5.90
CA TRP A 192 -0.13 12.92 5.75
C TRP A 192 -0.82 12.96 4.38
N ILE A 193 -0.07 12.72 3.29
CA ILE A 193 -0.62 12.68 1.91
C ILE A 193 -1.72 11.62 1.77
N VAL A 194 -1.48 10.39 2.21
CA VAL A 194 -2.46 9.29 2.12
C VAL A 194 -3.73 9.64 2.90
N ARG A 195 -3.59 10.15 4.13
CA ARG A 195 -4.74 10.61 4.93
C ARG A 195 -5.48 11.74 4.22
N TYR A 196 -4.76 12.75 3.74
CA TYR A 196 -5.34 13.90 3.05
C TYR A 196 -6.17 13.46 1.83
N VAL A 197 -5.62 12.59 0.99
CA VAL A 197 -6.29 12.10 -0.23
C VAL A 197 -7.53 11.27 0.10
N ARG A 198 -7.41 10.32 1.04
CA ARG A 198 -8.51 9.40 1.34
C ARG A 198 -9.64 10.04 2.14
N THR A 199 -9.30 10.88 3.12
CA THR A 199 -10.33 11.59 3.92
C THR A 199 -11.08 12.63 3.10
N ARG A 200 -10.42 13.32 2.17
CA ARG A 200 -11.13 14.23 1.22
C ARG A 200 -12.07 13.50 0.27
N ALA A 201 -11.90 12.20 0.09
CA ALA A 201 -12.82 11.35 -0.65
C ALA A 201 -13.87 10.69 0.25
N GLY A 202 -14.08 11.19 1.47
CA GLY A 202 -15.10 10.66 2.38
C GLY A 202 -14.79 9.28 2.96
N ILE A 203 -13.56 8.77 2.80
CA ILE A 203 -13.21 7.42 3.24
C ILE A 203 -12.84 7.43 4.72
N ALA A 204 -13.57 6.65 5.52
CA ALA A 204 -13.24 6.42 6.93
C ALA A 204 -12.04 5.48 7.07
N LEU A 205 -11.00 5.92 7.79
CA LEU A 205 -9.78 5.15 8.00
C LEU A 205 -9.83 4.41 9.33
N LEU A 206 -9.97 3.09 9.26
CA LEU A 206 -9.98 2.21 10.42
C LEU A 206 -8.56 2.02 10.95
N PRO A 207 -8.39 1.91 12.28
CA PRO A 207 -7.06 1.84 12.89
C PRO A 207 -6.32 0.57 12.45
N PRO A 208 -4.99 0.63 12.28
CA PRO A 208 -4.19 -0.51 11.83
C PRO A 208 -4.23 -1.73 12.76
N GLY A 209 -4.07 -2.91 12.16
CA GLY A 209 -3.89 -4.18 12.88
C GLY A 209 -5.16 -4.68 13.56
N ARG A 210 -5.02 -5.36 14.70
CA ARG A 210 -6.17 -5.95 15.43
C ARG A 210 -7.16 -4.91 15.92
N GLN A 211 -6.72 -3.66 16.07
CA GLN A 211 -7.57 -2.55 16.46
C GLN A 211 -8.66 -2.25 15.43
N ALA A 212 -8.47 -2.62 14.15
CA ALA A 212 -9.49 -2.47 13.10
C ALA A 212 -10.72 -3.34 13.30
N VAL A 213 -10.58 -4.52 13.93
CA VAL A 213 -11.58 -5.59 13.86
C VAL A 213 -12.92 -5.16 14.44
N ARG A 214 -12.94 -4.62 15.67
CA ARG A 214 -14.18 -4.18 16.32
C ARG A 214 -14.82 -2.99 15.59
N PRO A 215 -14.08 -1.92 15.22
CA PRO A 215 -14.61 -0.86 14.37
C PRO A 215 -15.19 -1.35 13.04
N ALA A 216 -14.51 -2.29 12.35
CA ALA A 216 -14.99 -2.85 11.10
C ALA A 216 -16.31 -3.61 11.27
N LEU A 217 -16.43 -4.44 12.32
CA LEU A 217 -17.67 -5.15 12.63
C LEU A 217 -18.82 -4.17 12.91
N ARG A 218 -18.58 -3.11 13.67
CA ARG A 218 -19.59 -2.08 13.93
C ARG A 218 -20.08 -1.38 12.66
N VAL A 219 -19.18 -1.14 11.69
CA VAL A 219 -19.56 -0.57 10.39
C VAL A 219 -20.50 -1.51 9.63
N LEU A 220 -20.25 -2.82 9.70
CA LEU A 220 -21.11 -3.83 9.08
C LEU A 220 -22.44 -3.99 9.83
N GLU A 221 -22.42 -4.00 11.17
CA GLU A 221 -23.61 -4.13 12.01
C GLU A 221 -24.56 -2.93 11.89
N ALA A 222 -24.03 -1.72 11.66
CA ALA A 222 -24.83 -0.51 11.55
C ALA A 222 -25.76 -0.47 10.33
N GLY A 223 -25.63 -1.42 9.38
CA GLY A 223 -26.59 -1.64 8.29
C GLY A 223 -26.72 -0.54 7.24
N GLY A 224 -26.20 0.67 7.48
CA GLY A 224 -26.35 1.81 6.58
C GLY A 224 -25.24 1.89 5.53
N GLY A 225 -25.36 1.15 4.42
CA GLY A 225 -24.51 1.27 3.22
C GLY A 225 -22.99 1.23 3.47
N GLY A 226 -22.59 0.73 4.64
CA GLY A 226 -21.23 0.73 5.14
C GLY A 226 -20.43 -0.32 4.40
N SER A 227 -19.61 0.14 3.47
CA SER A 227 -18.79 -0.68 2.61
C SER A 227 -17.40 -0.80 3.21
N PHE A 228 -17.04 -1.98 3.69
CA PHE A 228 -15.71 -2.25 4.20
C PHE A 228 -14.80 -2.73 3.07
N LEU A 229 -13.77 -1.94 2.73
CA LEU A 229 -12.76 -2.36 1.78
C LEU A 229 -11.64 -3.09 2.53
N SER A 230 -11.61 -4.42 2.40
CA SER A 230 -10.46 -5.21 2.83
C SER A 230 -9.39 -5.18 1.74
N SER A 231 -8.51 -4.20 1.81
CA SER A 231 -7.25 -4.29 1.08
C SER A 231 -6.35 -5.26 1.85
N VAL A 232 -6.05 -6.43 1.27
CA VAL A 232 -4.91 -7.35 1.52
C VAL A 232 -5.36 -8.82 1.63
N MET A 233 -5.21 -9.56 0.51
CA MET A 233 -4.59 -10.89 0.56
C MET A 233 -3.07 -10.70 0.39
N ARG A 234 -2.35 -10.51 1.50
CA ARG A 234 -0.90 -10.73 1.54
C ARG A 234 -0.74 -12.21 1.84
N GLY A 235 -0.04 -12.93 0.98
CA GLY A 235 0.34 -14.33 1.21
C GLY A 235 1.22 -14.61 2.42
N SER A 236 1.33 -13.68 3.38
CA SER A 236 2.08 -13.84 4.62
C SER A 236 1.24 -13.60 5.88
N MET A 237 -0.08 -13.37 5.77
CA MET A 237 -0.92 -13.03 6.94
C MET A 237 -2.16 -13.91 7.13
N ALA A 238 -2.53 -14.74 6.15
CA ALA A 238 -3.58 -15.73 6.34
C ALA A 238 -3.02 -16.94 7.11
N ARG A 239 -3.67 -17.30 8.22
CA ARG A 239 -3.47 -18.59 8.92
C ARG A 239 -3.84 -19.79 8.04
N SER A 240 -4.65 -19.54 7.01
CA SER A 240 -4.94 -20.47 5.95
C SER A 240 -4.07 -20.14 4.75
N ALA A 241 -3.03 -20.94 4.54
CA ALA A 241 -2.30 -20.96 3.28
C ALA A 241 -3.22 -21.56 2.21
N HIS A 242 -4.15 -20.77 1.69
CA HIS A 242 -4.92 -21.18 0.53
C HIS A 242 -4.00 -21.12 -0.70
N PRO A 243 -4.04 -22.13 -1.58
CA PRO A 243 -3.26 -22.11 -2.80
C PRO A 243 -3.68 -20.89 -3.63
N PHE A 244 -2.76 -19.94 -3.78
CA PHE A 244 -2.83 -18.90 -4.78
C PHE A 244 -1.82 -19.31 -5.87
N TRP A 245 -2.33 -19.93 -6.95
CA TRP A 245 -1.51 -20.40 -8.07
C TRP A 245 -0.36 -21.34 -7.69
N ALA A 246 -0.53 -22.19 -6.67
CA ALA A 246 0.48 -23.15 -6.19
C ALA A 246 1.86 -22.57 -5.81
N VAL A 247 2.00 -21.24 -5.70
CA VAL A 247 3.26 -20.56 -5.38
C VAL A 247 3.07 -19.67 -4.15
N ARG A 248 4.04 -19.68 -3.22
CA ARG A 248 4.05 -18.76 -2.08
C ARG A 248 4.03 -17.31 -2.58
N PRO A 249 3.07 -16.46 -2.19
CA PRO A 249 3.01 -15.11 -2.74
C PRO A 249 4.19 -14.25 -2.29
N ILE A 250 5.08 -13.88 -3.22
CA ILE A 250 6.23 -12.99 -2.96
C ILE A 250 5.92 -11.57 -3.44
N TRP A 251 4.73 -11.06 -3.12
CA TRP A 251 4.34 -9.70 -3.48
C TRP A 251 4.86 -8.68 -2.47
N LYS A 252 5.78 -7.82 -2.91
CA LYS A 252 6.14 -6.56 -2.24
C LYS A 252 6.12 -5.43 -3.27
N PRO A 253 5.27 -4.40 -3.11
CA PRO A 253 5.33 -3.24 -4.00
C PRO A 253 6.72 -2.61 -3.94
N ILE A 254 7.16 -2.09 -5.09
CA ILE A 254 8.48 -1.46 -5.30
C ILE A 254 8.71 -0.27 -4.34
N MET A 255 7.64 0.34 -3.84
CA MET A 255 7.71 1.43 -2.86
C MET A 255 8.34 0.97 -1.53
N PRO A 256 9.53 1.50 -1.16
CA PRO A 256 10.31 0.98 -0.02
C PRO A 256 9.67 1.25 1.36
N SER A 257 8.61 2.05 1.45
CA SER A 257 7.93 2.42 2.70
C SER A 257 6.95 1.37 3.25
N TRP A 258 6.67 0.30 2.51
CA TRP A 258 5.67 -0.72 2.87
C TRP A 258 6.29 -2.00 3.46
N ARG A 259 7.40 -1.88 4.19
CA ARG A 259 7.97 -3.00 4.98
C ARG A 259 7.38 -3.00 6.39
N VAL A 260 6.50 -3.95 6.68
CA VAL A 260 6.30 -4.45 8.05
C VAL A 260 7.44 -5.42 8.33
N TRP A 261 8.29 -5.11 9.31
CA TRP A 261 9.30 -6.08 9.77
C TRP A 261 8.59 -7.09 10.67
N PRO A 262 8.93 -8.40 10.61
CA PRO A 262 8.58 -9.30 11.68
C PRO A 262 9.26 -8.78 12.96
N ALA A 263 8.51 -8.62 14.04
CA ALA A 263 9.10 -8.39 15.35
C ALA A 263 10.08 -9.53 15.65
N GLY A 264 11.34 -9.20 15.98
CA GLY A 264 12.34 -10.15 16.47
C GLY A 264 13.58 -10.34 15.59
N ARG A 265 14.49 -9.36 15.63
CA ARG A 265 15.95 -9.57 15.75
C ARG A 265 16.63 -8.21 15.91
N ALA A 266 16.57 -7.68 17.13
CA ALA A 266 17.73 -6.96 17.63
C ALA A 266 18.80 -8.03 17.87
N ARG A 267 19.84 -8.08 17.03
CA ARG A 267 21.12 -8.65 17.41
C ARG A 267 22.13 -7.52 17.26
N GLY A 268 22.78 -7.23 18.38
CA GLY A 268 23.72 -6.14 18.52
C GLY A 268 24.88 -6.31 17.56
N PHE A 269 25.31 -5.18 17.02
CA PHE A 269 26.63 -5.04 16.43
C PHE A 269 27.59 -4.84 17.61
N ALA A 270 28.07 -5.94 18.18
CA ALA A 270 29.28 -5.93 18.99
C ALA A 270 30.43 -6.35 18.08
N ARG A 271 31.36 -5.42 17.86
CA ARG A 271 32.68 -5.70 17.29
C ARG A 271 33.48 -6.48 18.33
N SER A 272 34.21 -7.49 17.88
CA SER A 272 35.48 -7.90 18.48
C SER A 272 36.30 -8.63 17.40
N ILE A 273 37.44 -8.02 17.08
CA ILE A 273 38.57 -8.47 16.24
C ILE A 273 38.27 -8.59 14.74
#